data_AF-A0A9E0YTM0-F1
#
_entry.id   AF-A0A9E0YTM0-F1
#
_cell.length_a   1.000
_cell.length_b   1.000
_cell.length_c   1.000
_cell.angle_alpha   90.00
_cell.angle_beta   90.00
_cell.angle_gamma   90.00
#
_symmetry.space_group_name_H-M   'P 1'
#
loop_
_entity.id
_entity.type
_entity.pdbx_description
1 polymer ?
#
loop_
_entity_poly.entity_id
_entity_poly.type
_entity_poly.pdbx_seq_one_letter_code
_entity_poly.pdbx_strand_id
1 'polypeptide(L)'
;MTHNEFINRNSVFAWIAGFTGLVLLIPLAAMQVTEEVVWTAVDFFSMAVLLFGAGSCYVLVSRRIAPRHRVILVLTTASMVLYVWAELAVGIFFSIGS
;
A
#
# COMPACT_ATOMS: atom_id res chain seq x y z
N MET A 1 7.02 26.33 3.89
CA MET A 1 6.01 25.23 3.89
C MET A 1 6.45 24.20 4.92
N THR A 2 5.75 24.11 6.06
CA THR A 2 6.08 23.16 7.11
C THR A 2 5.66 21.75 6.65
N HIS A 3 6.57 20.79 6.74
CA HIS A 3 6.48 19.43 6.17
C HIS A 3 5.27 18.59 6.67
N ASN A 4 4.46 19.10 7.60
CA ASN A 4 3.34 18.40 8.25
C ASN A 4 1.95 18.80 7.72
N GLU A 5 1.81 19.89 6.97
CA GLU A 5 0.51 20.35 6.47
C GLU A 5 -0.13 19.33 5.53
N PHE A 6 0.69 18.65 4.72
CA PHE A 6 0.23 17.67 3.74
C PHE A 6 -0.46 16.48 4.41
N ILE A 7 0.16 15.90 5.45
CA ILE A 7 -0.38 14.77 6.21
C ILE A 7 -1.67 15.15 6.95
N ASN A 8 -1.80 16.40 7.41
CA ASN A 8 -2.98 16.82 8.18
C ASN A 8 -4.21 17.11 7.31
N ARG A 9 -4.03 17.41 6.02
CA ARG A 9 -5.14 17.68 5.11
C ARG A 9 -5.90 16.42 4.73
N ASN A 10 -7.21 16.54 4.55
CA ASN A 10 -8.03 15.44 4.02
C ASN A 10 -7.71 15.10 2.57
N SER A 11 -7.10 16.03 1.82
CA SER A 11 -6.63 15.79 0.45
C SER A 11 -5.55 14.71 0.37
N VAL A 12 -4.88 14.37 1.47
CA VAL A 12 -3.85 13.33 1.47
C VAL A 12 -4.41 11.95 1.11
N PHE A 13 -5.67 11.67 1.47
CA PHE A 13 -6.32 10.40 1.10
C PHE A 13 -6.53 10.29 -0.40
N ALA A 14 -6.83 11.40 -1.09
CA ALA A 14 -6.94 11.43 -2.54
C ALA A 14 -5.57 11.19 -3.21
N TRP A 15 -4.49 11.72 -2.63
CA TRP A 15 -3.13 11.43 -3.08
C TRP A 15 -2.74 9.96 -2.88
N ILE A 16 -3.09 9.36 -1.74
CA ILE A 16 -2.86 7.93 -1.49
C ILE A 16 -3.66 7.09 -2.49
N ALA A 17 -4.93 7.40 -2.72
CA ALA A 17 -5.76 6.70 -3.70
C ALA A 17 -5.18 6.83 -5.13
N GLY A 18 -4.72 8.03 -5.50
CA GLY A 18 -4.07 8.26 -6.80
C GLY A 18 -2.76 7.47 -6.94
N PHE A 19 -1.94 7.43 -5.89
CA PHE A 19 -0.71 6.63 -5.87
C PHE A 19 -1.01 5.14 -5.95
N THR A 20 -1.95 4.62 -5.17
CA THR A 20 -2.41 3.23 -5.24
C THR A 20 -2.89 2.88 -6.65
N GLY A 21 -3.69 3.76 -7.27
CA GLY A 21 -4.14 3.58 -8.66
C GLY A 21 -2.98 3.52 -9.64
N LEU A 22 -2.01 4.45 -9.55
CA LEU A 22 -0.82 4.46 -10.39
C LEU A 22 0.01 3.18 -10.24
N VAL A 23 0.17 2.67 -9.02
CA VAL A 23 0.89 1.42 -8.78
C VAL A 23 0.15 0.23 -9.42
N LEU A 24 -1.18 0.18 -9.32
CA LEU A 24 -1.98 -0.88 -9.95
C LEU A 24 -2.05 -0.78 -11.48
N LEU A 25 -1.79 0.38 -12.06
CA LEU A 25 -1.66 0.50 -13.52
C LEU A 25 -0.42 -0.25 -14.04
N ILE A 26 0.60 -0.49 -13.22
CA ILE A 26 1.80 -1.24 -13.61
C ILE A 26 1.45 -2.70 -13.97
N PRO A 27 0.87 -3.51 -13.08
CA PRO A 27 0.47 -4.88 -13.43
C PRO A 27 -0.61 -4.88 -14.50
N LEU A 28 -1.53 -3.92 -14.52
CA LEU A 28 -2.54 -3.83 -15.57
C LEU A 28 -1.91 -3.64 -16.96
N ALA A 29 -0.93 -2.75 -17.08
CA ALA A 29 -0.17 -2.54 -18.31
C ALA A 29 0.70 -3.76 -18.64
N ALA A 30 1.33 -4.39 -17.63
CA ALA A 30 2.13 -5.59 -17.82
C ALA A 30 1.30 -6.74 -18.41
N MET A 31 0.07 -6.96 -17.92
CA MET A 31 -0.86 -7.97 -18.47
C MET A 31 -1.22 -7.75 -19.95
N GLN A 32 -1.09 -6.51 -20.46
CA GLN A 32 -1.31 -6.22 -21.88
C GLN A 32 -0.07 -6.49 -22.75
N VAL A 33 1.10 -6.59 -22.12
CA VAL A 33 2.40 -6.75 -22.79
C VAL A 33 2.91 -8.18 -22.70
N THR A 34 2.61 -8.89 -21.61
CA THR A 34 3.14 -10.22 -21.31
C THR A 34 2.06 -11.12 -20.70
N GLU A 35 2.08 -12.41 -21.05
CA GLU A 35 1.26 -13.46 -20.44
C GLU A 35 1.85 -13.98 -19.12
N GLU A 36 3.04 -13.54 -18.72
CA GLU A 36 3.71 -13.97 -17.47
C GLU A 36 3.10 -13.31 -16.22
N VAL A 37 2.51 -12.13 -16.38
CA VAL A 37 1.80 -11.44 -15.30
C VAL A 37 0.33 -11.75 -15.46
N VAL A 38 -0.23 -12.56 -14.56
CA VAL A 38 -1.65 -12.90 -14.56
C VAL A 38 -2.23 -12.52 -13.21
N TRP A 39 -2.73 -11.28 -13.10
CA TRP A 39 -3.45 -10.84 -11.90
C TRP A 39 -4.95 -10.98 -12.11
N THR A 40 -5.62 -11.63 -11.17
CA THR A 40 -7.08 -11.69 -11.14
C THR A 40 -7.66 -10.39 -10.57
N ALA A 41 -8.96 -10.17 -10.75
CA ALA A 41 -9.65 -9.03 -10.13
C ALA A 41 -9.50 -9.00 -8.59
N VAL A 42 -9.33 -10.18 -7.97
CA VAL A 42 -9.11 -10.30 -6.52
C VAL A 42 -7.72 -9.81 -6.13
N ASP A 43 -6.70 -10.03 -6.96
CA ASP A 43 -5.34 -9.53 -6.70
C ASP A 43 -5.29 -8.01 -6.75
N PHE A 44 -5.93 -7.42 -7.77
CA PHE A 44 -6.08 -5.96 -7.86
C PHE A 44 -6.81 -5.39 -6.65
N PHE A 45 -7.91 -6.01 -6.23
CA PHE A 45 -8.67 -5.55 -5.08
C PHE A 45 -7.87 -5.68 -3.77
N SER A 46 -7.23 -6.84 -3.56
CA SER A 46 -6.42 -7.11 -2.38
C SER A 46 -5.26 -6.13 -2.27
N MET A 47 -4.55 -5.88 -3.37
CA MET A 47 -3.45 -4.93 -3.42
C MET A 47 -3.93 -3.48 -3.27
N ALA A 48 -5.09 -3.13 -3.82
CA ALA A 48 -5.71 -1.82 -3.63
C ALA A 48 -6.01 -1.56 -2.15
N VAL A 49 -6.68 -2.51 -1.48
CA VAL A 49 -7.03 -2.44 -0.06
C VAL A 49 -5.76 -2.40 0.79
N LEU A 50 -4.74 -3.21 0.46
CA LEU A 50 -3.49 -3.25 1.20
C LEU A 50 -2.75 -1.91 1.14
N LEU A 51 -2.54 -1.36 -0.05
CA LEU A 51 -1.81 -0.11 -0.24
C LEU A 51 -2.58 1.10 0.31
N PHE A 52 -3.87 1.21 -0.04
CA PHE A 52 -4.70 2.31 0.43
C PHE A 52 -4.93 2.25 1.95
N GLY A 53 -5.20 1.06 2.48
CA GLY A 53 -5.39 0.82 3.91
C GLY A 53 -4.14 1.12 4.71
N ALA A 54 -2.98 0.64 4.27
CA ALA A 54 -1.71 0.91 4.94
C ALA A 54 -1.34 2.40 4.90
N GLY A 55 -1.48 3.07 3.74
CA GLY A 55 -1.24 4.50 3.61
C GLY A 55 -2.18 5.33 4.49
N SER A 56 -3.46 4.98 4.52
CA SER A 56 -4.45 5.64 5.37
C SER A 56 -4.17 5.44 6.85
N CYS A 57 -3.84 4.21 7.26
CA CYS A 57 -3.46 3.88 8.64
C CYS A 57 -2.21 4.67 9.06
N TYR A 58 -1.18 4.70 8.21
CA TYR A 58 0.02 5.49 8.44
C TYR A 58 -0.29 6.97 8.68
N VAL A 59 -1.11 7.59 7.82
CA VAL A 59 -1.52 8.99 7.98
C VAL A 59 -2.27 9.20 9.28
N LEU A 60 -3.25 8.37 9.61
CA LEU A 60 -4.05 8.51 10.82
C LEU A 60 -3.19 8.38 12.09
N VAL A 61 -2.28 7.41 12.14
CA VAL A 61 -1.39 7.20 13.29
C VAL A 61 -0.33 8.30 13.36
N SER A 62 0.23 8.72 12.23
CA SER A 62 1.26 9.79 12.15
C SER A 62 0.76 11.17 12.62
N ARG A 63 -0.56 11.40 12.60
CA ARG A 63 -1.22 12.59 13.19
C ARG A 63 -1.27 12.53 14.72
N ARG A 64 -1.21 11.35 15.32
CA ARG A 64 -1.32 11.12 16.78
C ARG A 64 0.04 10.95 17.46
N ILE A 65 1.10 10.60 16.73
CA ILE A 65 2.44 10.34 17.29
C ILE A 65 3.41 11.49 17.04
N ALA A 66 4.40 11.61 17.93
CA ALA A 66 5.50 12.55 17.78
C ALA A 66 6.37 12.23 16.54
N PRO A 67 6.95 13.24 15.86
CA PRO A 67 7.72 13.05 14.63
C PRO A 67 8.92 12.10 14.79
N ARG A 68 9.50 12.02 15.99
CA ARG A 68 10.59 11.09 16.35
C ARG A 68 10.22 9.61 16.14
N HIS A 69 8.95 9.25 16.31
CA HIS A 69 8.49 7.85 16.18
C HIS A 69 7.97 7.52 14.78
N ARG A 70 7.90 8.50 13.87
CA ARG A 70 7.37 8.27 12.52
C ARG A 70 8.23 7.34 11.69
N VAL A 71 9.55 7.33 11.89
CA VAL A 71 10.45 6.41 11.18
C VAL A 71 10.11 4.96 11.53
N ILE A 72 9.90 4.67 12.82
CA ILE A 72 9.49 3.33 13.29
C ILE A 72 8.12 2.98 12.71
N LEU A 73 7.17 3.93 12.71
CA LEU A 73 5.86 3.71 12.10
C LEU A 73 5.97 3.36 10.60
N VAL A 74 6.75 4.10 9.82
CA VAL A 74 6.99 3.81 8.40
C VAL A 74 7.56 2.41 8.23
N LEU A 75 8.62 2.08 8.98
CA LEU A 75 9.27 0.78 8.91
C LEU A 75 8.32 -0.37 9.24
N THR A 76 7.57 -0.25 10.34
CA THR A 76 6.62 -1.29 10.75
C THR A 76 5.49 -1.44 9.73
N THR A 77 4.91 -0.33 9.25
CA THR A 77 3.85 -0.39 8.23
C THR A 77 4.37 -0.98 6.92
N ALA A 78 5.56 -0.58 6.46
CA ALA A 78 6.17 -1.13 5.25
C ALA A 78 6.44 -2.63 5.38
N SER A 79 7.01 -3.07 6.50
CA SER A 79 7.24 -4.49 6.78
C SER A 79 5.93 -5.29 6.81
N MET A 80 4.87 -4.76 7.42
CA MET A 80 3.55 -5.40 7.41
C MET A 80 2.97 -5.50 6.01
N VAL A 81 3.07 -4.44 5.20
CA VAL A 81 2.59 -4.46 3.81
C VAL A 81 3.34 -5.50 2.99
N LEU A 82 4.68 -5.55 3.09
CA LEU A 82 5.49 -6.53 2.37
C LEU A 82 5.18 -7.95 2.84
N TYR A 83 5.00 -8.16 4.13
CA TYR A 83 4.62 -9.46 4.68
C TYR A 83 3.27 -9.94 4.14
N VAL A 84 2.23 -9.10 4.23
CA VAL A 84 0.89 -9.46 3.75
C VAL A 84 0.90 -9.67 2.24
N TRP A 85 1.63 -8.85 1.49
CA TRP A 85 1.76 -9.05 0.05
C TRP A 85 2.46 -10.35 -0.29
N ALA A 86 3.56 -10.69 0.41
CA ALA A 86 4.27 -11.95 0.20
C ALA A 86 3.41 -13.17 0.56
N GLU A 87 2.60 -13.08 1.61
CA GLU A 87 1.63 -14.13 1.95
C GLU A 87 0.53 -14.28 0.88
N LEU A 88 0.02 -13.18 0.34
CA LEU A 88 -1.02 -13.22 -0.70
C LEU A 88 -0.48 -13.67 -2.06
N ALA A 89 0.75 -13.30 -2.41
CA ALA A 89 1.34 -13.58 -3.71
C ALA A 89 2.08 -14.93 -3.78
N VAL A 90 2.72 -15.34 -2.68
CA VAL A 90 3.58 -16.53 -2.65
C VAL A 90 3.10 -17.55 -1.60
N GLY A 91 2.36 -17.13 -0.57
CA GLY A 91 1.87 -18.04 0.47
C GLY A 91 2.99 -18.62 1.35
N ILE A 92 3.99 -17.81 1.71
CA ILE A 92 5.24 -18.27 2.34
C ILE A 92 5.01 -19.05 3.64
N PHE A 93 4.10 -18.60 4.51
CA PHE A 93 3.91 -19.18 5.84
C PHE A 93 2.65 -20.04 5.94
N PHE A 94 1.54 -19.59 5.39
CA PHE A 94 0.25 -20.27 5.53
C PHE A 94 -0.27 -20.90 4.23
N SER A 95 0.48 -20.79 3.12
CA SER A 95 0.05 -21.26 1.79
C SER A 95 -1.32 -20.71 1.36
N ILE A 96 -1.61 -19.46 1.75
CA ILE A 96 -2.84 -18.72 1.38
C ILE A 96 -2.74 -18.20 -0.06
N GLY A 97 -1.52 -18.16 -0.60
CA GLY A 97 -1.25 -17.66 -1.94
C GLY A 97 -2.07 -18.38 -3.01
N SER A 98 -2.64 -17.59 -3.90
CA SER A 98 -3.40 -18.05 -5.08
C SER A 98 -2.48 -18.46 -6.22
#